data_AF-A0A7X7SLQ8-F1
#
_entry.id   AF-A0A7X7SLQ8-F1
#
_cell.length_a   1.000
_cell.length_b   1.000
_cell.length_c   1.000
_cell.angle_alpha   90.00
_cell.angle_beta   90.00
_cell.angle_gamma   90.00
#
_symmetry.space_group_name_H-M   'P 1'
#
loop_
_entity.id
_entity.type
_entity.pdbx_description
1 polymer ?
#
loop_
_entity_poly.entity_id
_entity_poly.type
_entity_poly.pdbx_seq_one_letter_code
_entity_poly.pdbx_strand_id
1 'polypeptide(L)'
;MGSLHWRTVNPHGRRRVLVTKELPGTRWLQLLTADDCRVDVCASPSTLTASDIRAALAGGCAAVLGQLTEPWNADLLRALKDAGGGVYANYAVGFDNVDVEAATRLGLP
;
A
#
# COMPACT_ATOMS: atom_id res chain seq x y z
N MET A 1 -16.60 13.37 -7.11
CA MET A 1 -15.50 12.56 -6.54
C MET A 1 -16.03 11.15 -6.42
N GLY A 2 -15.54 10.21 -7.25
CA GLY A 2 -16.05 8.84 -7.25
C GLY A 2 -15.73 8.16 -5.93
N SER A 3 -16.69 7.40 -5.38
CA SER A 3 -16.45 6.58 -4.20
C SER A 3 -15.33 5.57 -4.48
N LEU A 4 -14.32 5.53 -3.62
CA LEU A 4 -13.30 4.50 -3.68
C LEU A 4 -13.92 3.16 -3.28
N HIS A 5 -13.71 2.12 -4.08
CA HIS A 5 -14.22 0.78 -3.81
C HIS A 5 -13.11 -0.06 -3.18
N TRP A 6 -13.29 -0.38 -1.90
CA TRP A 6 -12.34 -1.18 -1.13
C TRP A 6 -12.89 -2.58 -0.88
N ARG A 7 -12.01 -3.58 -1.01
CA ARG A 7 -12.30 -4.97 -0.69
C ARG A 7 -11.31 -5.46 0.35
N THR A 8 -11.81 -5.89 1.50
CA THR A 8 -10.98 -6.53 2.53
C THR A 8 -10.99 -8.04 2.37
N VAL A 9 -9.82 -8.66 2.44
CA VAL A 9 -9.59 -10.10 2.43
C VAL A 9 -8.86 -10.49 3.70
N ASN A 10 -9.25 -11.60 4.33
CA ASN A 10 -8.77 -12.03 5.65
C ASN A 10 -8.93 -10.92 6.72
N PRO A 11 -10.17 -10.48 7.04
CA PRO A 11 -10.42 -9.33 7.92
C PRO A 11 -9.87 -9.47 9.34
N HIS A 12 -9.57 -10.70 9.78
CA HIS A 12 -9.03 -11.00 11.10
C HIS A 12 -7.50 -11.14 11.12
N GLY A 13 -6.82 -10.94 9.99
CA GLY A 13 -5.37 -11.01 9.91
C GLY A 13 -4.68 -9.98 10.79
N ARG A 14 -3.59 -10.39 11.46
CA ARG A 14 -2.85 -9.56 12.42
C ARG A 14 -2.14 -8.36 11.81
N ARG A 15 -1.67 -8.48 10.56
CA ARG A 15 -0.91 -7.43 9.87
C ARG A 15 -1.74 -6.86 8.74
N ARG A 16 -2.04 -5.56 8.79
CA ARG A 16 -2.79 -4.89 7.72
C ARG A 16 -1.86 -4.53 6.57
N VAL A 17 -2.18 -5.01 5.38
CA VAL A 17 -1.50 -4.70 4.11
C VAL A 17 -2.46 -3.95 3.21
N LEU A 18 -2.03 -2.79 2.73
CA LEU A 18 -2.81 -1.99 1.79
C LEU A 18 -2.32 -2.27 0.37
N VAL A 19 -3.24 -2.55 -0.55
CA VAL A 19 -2.94 -2.71 -1.97
C VAL A 19 -3.71 -1.65 -2.74
N THR A 20 -2.99 -0.72 -3.35
CA THR A 20 -3.60 0.48 -3.94
C THR A 20 -4.27 0.22 -5.29
N LYS A 21 -4.12 -0.99 -5.84
CA LYS A 21 -4.77 -1.44 -7.07
C LYS A 21 -4.97 -2.95 -7.07
N GLU A 22 -6.03 -3.44 -7.72
CA GLU A 22 -6.17 -4.88 -8.01
C GLU A 22 -4.99 -5.34 -8.87
N LEU A 23 -4.25 -6.36 -8.40
CA LEU A 23 -3.12 -6.96 -9.10
C LEU A 23 -3.56 -8.20 -9.87
N PRO A 24 -2.92 -8.52 -11.01
CA PRO A 24 -3.28 -9.69 -11.81
C PRO A 24 -3.05 -11.01 -11.05
N GLY A 25 -3.98 -11.94 -11.25
CA GLY A 25 -3.95 -13.26 -10.60
C GLY A 25 -4.23 -13.20 -9.10
N THR A 26 -4.12 -14.36 -8.44
CA THR A 26 -4.52 -14.51 -7.02
C THR A 26 -3.38 -14.96 -6.11
N ARG A 27 -2.21 -15.29 -6.66
CA ARG A 27 -1.10 -15.87 -5.90
C ARG A 27 -0.57 -14.92 -4.82
N TRP A 28 -0.44 -13.64 -5.13
CA TRP A 28 0.00 -12.61 -4.18
C TRP A 28 -0.95 -12.52 -2.98
N LEU A 29 -2.25 -12.57 -3.23
CA LEU A 29 -3.28 -12.53 -2.19
C LEU A 29 -3.21 -13.78 -1.32
N GLN A 30 -3.09 -14.96 -1.93
CA GLN A 30 -2.93 -16.23 -1.21
C GLN A 30 -1.72 -16.22 -0.28
N LEU A 31 -0.57 -15.71 -0.75
CA LEU A 31 0.65 -15.62 0.05
C LEU A 31 0.47 -14.68 1.25
N LEU A 32 -0.10 -13.49 1.05
CA LEU A 32 -0.36 -12.54 2.13
C LEU A 32 -1.34 -13.12 3.17
N THR A 33 -2.43 -13.75 2.71
CA THR A 33 -3.41 -14.36 3.62
C THR A 33 -2.86 -15.56 4.38
N ALA A 34 -1.95 -16.34 3.75
CA ALA A 34 -1.29 -17.46 4.41
C ALA A 34 -0.32 -17.01 5.52
N ASP A 35 0.23 -15.80 5.41
CA ASP A 35 1.05 -15.16 6.45
C ASP A 35 0.21 -14.30 7.44
N ASP A 36 -1.09 -14.57 7.53
CA ASP A 36 -2.03 -13.90 8.43
C ASP A 36 -2.12 -12.38 8.23
N CYS A 37 -1.96 -11.91 6.98
CA CYS A 37 -2.20 -10.52 6.65
C CYS A 37 -3.68 -10.28 6.39
N ARG A 38 -4.23 -9.20 6.96
CA ARG A 38 -5.46 -8.57 6.49
C ARG A 38 -5.11 -7.71 5.28
N VAL A 39 -5.75 -7.96 4.14
CA VAL A 39 -5.42 -7.28 2.89
C VAL A 39 -6.58 -6.40 2.45
N ASP A 40 -6.37 -5.08 2.44
CA ASP A 40 -7.33 -4.11 1.92
C ASP A 40 -6.92 -3.70 0.50
N VAL A 41 -7.74 -4.04 -0.50
CA VAL A 41 -7.46 -3.82 -1.92
C VAL A 41 -8.36 -2.72 -2.48
N CYS A 42 -7.79 -1.73 -3.13
CA CYS A 42 -8.55 -0.77 -3.90
C CYS A 42 -8.90 -1.36 -5.28
N ALA A 43 -10.19 -1.60 -5.52
CA ALA A 43 -10.69 -2.09 -6.80
C ALA A 43 -11.25 -0.96 -7.69
N SER A 44 -10.98 0.31 -7.34
CA SER A 44 -11.38 1.44 -8.17
C SER A 44 -10.58 1.52 -9.47
N PRO A 45 -11.20 1.92 -10.59
CA PRO A 45 -10.49 2.11 -11.86
C PRO A 45 -9.57 3.33 -11.85
N SER A 46 -9.86 4.34 -11.02
CA SER A 46 -9.02 5.53 -10.84
C SER A 46 -7.71 5.22 -10.12
N THR A 47 -6.70 6.06 -10.36
CA THR A 47 -5.47 6.10 -9.56
C THR A 47 -5.75 6.79 -8.23
N LEU A 48 -5.20 6.29 -7.13
CA LEU A 48 -5.30 6.95 -5.83
C LEU A 48 -4.41 8.20 -5.80
N THR A 49 -4.93 9.28 -5.23
CA THR A 49 -4.11 10.45 -4.90
C THR A 49 -3.31 10.18 -3.62
N ALA A 50 -2.28 11.00 -3.35
CA ALA A 50 -1.57 10.94 -2.07
C ALA A 50 -2.51 11.15 -0.86
N SER A 51 -3.57 11.96 -1.02
CA SER A 51 -4.57 12.17 0.03
C SER A 51 -5.41 10.92 0.27
N ASP A 52 -5.80 10.21 -0.80
CA ASP A 52 -6.55 8.95 -0.68
C ASP A 52 -5.71 7.87 0.02
N ILE A 53 -4.42 7.78 -0.33
CA ILE A 53 -3.49 6.84 0.30
C ILE A 53 -3.33 7.17 1.78
N ARG A 54 -3.11 8.45 2.15
CA ARG A 54 -3.04 8.86 3.57
C ARG A 54 -4.30 8.51 4.35
N ALA A 55 -5.47 8.75 3.76
CA ALA A 55 -6.73 8.36 4.38
C ALA A 55 -6.84 6.84 4.56
N ALA A 56 -6.39 6.07 3.57
CA ALA A 56 -6.38 4.61 3.65
C ALA A 56 -5.36 4.07 4.67
N LEU A 57 -4.26 4.77 4.94
CA LEU A 57 -3.29 4.41 5.97
C LEU A 57 -3.80 4.64 7.40
N ALA A 58 -4.86 5.43 7.58
CA ALA A 58 -5.47 5.64 8.89
C ALA A 58 -5.92 4.31 9.52
N GLY A 59 -5.75 4.19 10.83
CA GLY A 59 -6.02 2.93 11.56
C GLY A 59 -4.86 1.92 11.54
N GLY A 60 -3.70 2.31 11.02
CA GLY A 60 -2.47 1.53 11.03
C GLY A 60 -2.30 0.68 9.77
N CYS A 61 -1.06 0.51 9.32
CA CYS A 61 -0.73 -0.24 8.12
C CYS A 61 0.70 -0.77 8.23
N ALA A 62 0.88 -2.09 8.13
CA ALA A 62 2.18 -2.73 8.26
C ALA A 62 2.99 -2.68 6.96
N ALA A 63 2.32 -2.69 5.81
CA ALA A 63 2.97 -2.62 4.50
C ALA A 63 2.02 -2.12 3.41
N VAL A 64 2.58 -1.54 2.35
CA VAL A 64 1.82 -1.10 1.17
C VAL A 64 2.39 -1.72 -0.09
N LEU A 65 1.50 -2.19 -0.96
CA LEU A 65 1.76 -2.52 -2.36
C LEU A 65 1.22 -1.38 -3.24
N GLY A 66 2.12 -0.55 -3.74
CA GLY A 66 1.82 0.64 -4.54
C GLY A 66 1.95 0.45 -6.04
N GLN A 67 1.72 1.52 -6.81
CA GLN A 67 1.85 1.55 -8.28
C GLN A 67 2.77 2.69 -8.75
N LEU A 68 3.29 2.57 -9.97
CA LEU A 68 4.13 3.59 -10.64
C LEU A 68 3.47 4.99 -10.71
N THR A 69 2.14 5.05 -10.78
CA THR A 69 1.39 6.29 -10.96
C THR A 69 1.19 7.09 -9.67
N GLU A 70 1.67 6.59 -8.53
CA GLU A 70 1.48 7.18 -7.21
C GLU A 70 2.77 7.87 -6.74
N PRO A 71 2.71 9.12 -6.23
CA PRO A 71 3.89 9.87 -5.85
C PRO A 71 4.34 9.48 -4.42
N TRP A 72 5.15 8.44 -4.31
CA TRP A 72 5.77 7.95 -3.08
C TRP A 72 6.97 8.81 -2.67
N ASN A 73 6.71 10.09 -2.44
CA ASN A 73 7.68 11.06 -1.93
C ASN A 73 7.93 10.87 -0.42
N ALA A 74 8.91 11.61 0.12
CA ALA A 74 9.28 11.57 1.53
C ALA A 74 8.09 11.73 2.49
N ASP A 75 7.12 12.60 2.18
CA ASP A 75 5.97 12.84 3.05
C ASP A 75 4.97 11.69 3.05
N LEU A 76 4.77 11.01 1.92
CA LEU A 76 3.86 9.87 1.84
C LEU A 76 4.50 8.62 2.47
N LEU A 77 5.80 8.41 2.23
CA LEU A 77 6.59 7.36 2.89
C LEU A 77 6.63 7.55 4.42
N ARG A 78 6.77 8.80 4.89
CA ARG A 78 6.68 9.13 6.32
C ARG A 78 5.29 8.82 6.87
N ALA A 79 4.21 9.13 6.16
CA ALA A 79 2.87 8.74 6.61
C ALA A 79 2.68 7.22 6.72
N LEU A 80 3.28 6.44 5.82
CA LEU A 80 3.32 4.98 5.97
C LEU A 80 4.09 4.58 7.23
N LYS A 81 5.26 5.18 7.46
CA LYS A 81 6.05 4.91 8.68
C LYS A 81 5.28 5.24 9.95
N ASP A 82 4.62 6.40 9.99
CA ASP A 82 3.81 6.86 11.12
C ASP A 82 2.59 5.96 11.36
N ALA A 83 2.07 5.31 10.31
CA ALA A 83 1.03 4.29 10.42
C ALA A 83 1.54 2.93 10.92
N GLY A 84 2.82 2.81 11.27
CA GLY A 84 3.46 1.56 11.71
C GLY A 84 4.03 0.72 10.55
N GLY A 85 4.17 1.31 9.36
CA GLY A 85 4.66 0.63 8.17
C GLY A 85 6.13 0.23 8.27
N GLY A 86 6.40 -1.01 7.87
CA GLY A 86 7.74 -1.59 7.81
C GLY A 86 8.25 -1.86 6.40
N VAL A 87 7.38 -1.84 5.38
CA VAL A 87 7.73 -2.20 3.98
C VAL A 87 6.90 -1.39 2.99
N TYR A 88 7.53 -0.92 1.91
CA TYR A 88 6.84 -0.39 0.75
C TYR A 88 7.26 -1.17 -0.51
N ALA A 89 6.33 -1.86 -1.14
CA ALA A 89 6.60 -2.63 -2.35
C ALA A 89 5.94 -1.96 -3.56
N ASN A 90 6.75 -1.56 -4.54
CA ASN A 90 6.27 -0.95 -5.78
C ASN A 90 5.97 -2.04 -6.82
N TYR A 91 4.74 -2.13 -7.30
CA TYR A 91 4.41 -3.01 -8.42
C TYR A 91 4.73 -2.31 -9.76
N ALA A 92 6.03 -2.17 -10.03
CA ALA A 92 6.57 -1.65 -11.28
C ALA A 92 8.06 -2.00 -11.41
N VAL A 93 8.62 -1.86 -12.61
CA VAL A 93 10.07 -1.96 -12.82
C VAL A 93 10.76 -0.62 -12.53
N GLY A 94 10.19 0.48 -13.03
CA GLY A 94 10.67 1.84 -12.73
C GLY A 94 10.19 2.32 -11.37
N PHE A 95 11.01 3.17 -10.72
CA PHE A 95 10.74 3.68 -9.38
C PHE A 95 10.98 5.20 -9.29
N ASP A 96 10.90 5.93 -10.41
CA ASP A 96 11.02 7.40 -10.43
C ASP A 96 9.93 8.09 -9.59
N ASN A 97 8.85 7.36 -9.30
CA ASN A 97 7.77 7.80 -8.44
C ASN A 97 8.07 7.62 -6.93
N VAL A 98 9.22 7.04 -6.58
CA VAL A 98 9.62 6.70 -5.21
C VAL A 98 10.86 7.52 -4.81
N ASP A 99 10.77 8.23 -3.70
CA ASP A 99 11.94 8.84 -3.06
C ASP A 99 12.74 7.76 -2.31
N VAL A 100 13.62 7.08 -3.03
CA VAL A 100 14.43 5.96 -2.53
C VAL A 100 15.33 6.36 -1.35
N GLU A 101 15.85 7.58 -1.38
CA GLU A 101 16.67 8.08 -0.26
C GLU A 101 15.84 8.26 1.01
N ALA A 102 14.62 8.80 0.88
CA ALA A 102 13.70 8.91 2.01
C ALA A 102 13.27 7.54 2.52
N ALA A 103 12.94 6.60 1.64
CA ALA A 103 12.59 5.22 2.01
C ALA A 103 13.73 4.58 2.82
N THR A 104 14.98 4.73 2.34
CA THR A 104 16.18 4.24 3.04
C THR A 104 16.34 4.87 4.41
N ARG A 105 16.23 6.21 4.53
CA ARG A 105 16.32 6.92 5.82
C ARG A 105 15.23 6.50 6.81
N LEU A 106 14.05 6.15 6.32
CA LEU A 106 12.91 5.70 7.13
C LEU A 106 12.96 4.19 7.47
N GLY A 107 13.94 3.46 6.91
CA GLY A 107 14.05 2.01 7.06
C GLY A 107 12.88 1.26 6.42
N LEU A 108 12.41 1.75 5.26
CA LEU A 108 11.42 1.09 4.42
C LEU A 108 12.16 0.43 3.24
N PRO A 109 12.35 -0.90 3.25
CA PRO A 109 12.87 -1.64 2.11
C PRO A 109 11.81 -1.72 0.99
#